data_AF-A0A6J1UID2-F1
#
_entry.id   AF-A0A6J1UID2-F1
#
_cell.length_a   1.000
_cell.length_b   1.000
_cell.length_c   1.000
_cell.angle_alpha   90.00
_cell.angle_beta   90.00
_cell.angle_gamma   90.00
#
_symmetry.space_group_name_H-M   'P 1'
#
loop_
_entity.id
_entity.type
_entity.pdbx_description
1 polymer ?
#
loop_
_entity_poly.entity_id
_entity_poly.type
_entity_poly.pdbx_seq_one_letter_code
_entity_poly.pdbx_strand_id
1 'polypeptide(L)'
;MEPGSLLLEAANWSTIAACLVLKLPQGAALVAARSARGVSLESLLLELGGFLVCLRYMSYYHYPQLTYIEYPLMIVQDIILCLLVLHFNGKMKHALPYTVIFVAGWYAVTLQEWILDLSMNLSTVVSAASKLAQLRCLWQTRDSGQVSAATWGLAIYTCAARIFTTLMTTKDSTVLIRFVVMMVLNIWVITTVLEYRKAKKQD
;
A
#
# COMPACT_ATOMS: atom_id res chain seq x y z
N MET A 1 11.32 -19.27 -25.54
CA MET A 1 10.85 -18.43 -24.42
C MET A 1 10.81 -19.33 -23.20
N GLU A 2 11.67 -19.12 -22.21
CA GLU A 2 11.71 -20.01 -21.03
C GLU A 2 10.41 -19.86 -20.23
N PRO A 3 9.79 -20.96 -19.76
CA PRO A 3 8.50 -20.90 -19.05
C PRO A 3 8.52 -19.98 -17.81
N GLY A 4 9.69 -19.80 -17.17
CA GLY A 4 9.87 -18.86 -16.07
C GLY A 4 9.70 -17.38 -16.46
N SER A 5 10.05 -17.00 -17.69
CA SER A 5 9.94 -15.62 -18.17
C SER A 5 8.48 -15.18 -18.36
N LEU A 6 7.63 -16.06 -18.88
CA LEU A 6 6.20 -15.79 -19.08
C LEU A 6 5.46 -15.63 -17.74
N LEU A 7 5.78 -16.47 -16.75
CA LEU A 7 5.20 -16.36 -15.41
C LEU A 7 5.63 -15.05 -14.72
N LEU A 8 6.88 -14.64 -14.91
CA LEU A 8 7.41 -13.39 -14.37
C LEU A 8 6.71 -12.16 -14.98
N GLU A 9 6.54 -12.13 -16.31
CA GLU A 9 5.82 -11.06 -17.00
C GLU A 9 4.35 -11.03 -16.57
N ALA A 10 3.68 -12.19 -16.55
CA ALA A 10 2.29 -12.30 -16.12
C ALA A 10 2.09 -11.77 -14.70
N ALA A 11 2.99 -12.10 -13.76
CA ALA A 11 2.93 -11.64 -12.37
C ALA A 11 3.15 -10.12 -12.23
N ASN A 12 4.08 -9.55 -13.00
CA ASN A 12 4.29 -8.10 -12.99
C ASN A 12 3.07 -7.36 -13.57
N TRP A 13 2.60 -7.77 -14.75
CA TRP A 13 1.45 -7.13 -15.42
C TRP A 13 0.15 -7.27 -14.63
N SER A 14 -0.11 -8.43 -14.04
CA SER A 14 -1.29 -8.62 -13.19
C SER A 14 -1.24 -7.73 -11.95
N THR A 15 -0.05 -7.55 -11.36
CA THR A 15 0.12 -6.66 -10.20
C THR A 15 -0.10 -5.20 -10.57
N ILE A 16 0.45 -4.76 -11.71
CA ILE A 16 0.22 -3.41 -12.24
C ILE A 16 -1.27 -3.16 -12.47
N ALA A 17 -1.97 -4.11 -13.11
CA ALA A 17 -3.41 -4.03 -13.35
C ALA A 17 -4.21 -3.97 -12.03
N ALA A 18 -3.85 -4.80 -11.05
CA ALA A 18 -4.47 -4.77 -9.72
C ALA A 18 -4.30 -3.41 -9.04
N CYS A 19 -3.08 -2.86 -9.03
CA CYS A 19 -2.77 -1.54 -8.43
C CYS A 19 -3.45 -0.37 -9.16
N LEU A 20 -3.72 -0.49 -10.46
CA LEU A 20 -4.42 0.53 -11.23
C LEU A 20 -5.90 0.65 -10.84
N VAL A 21 -6.54 -0.46 -10.50
CA VAL A 21 -7.97 -0.49 -10.17
C VAL A 21 -8.23 -0.26 -8.68
N LEU A 22 -7.25 -0.55 -7.83
CA LEU A 22 -7.42 -0.65 -6.37
C LEU A 22 -7.98 0.62 -5.71
N LYS A 23 -7.58 1.81 -6.16
CA LYS A 23 -7.97 3.10 -5.55
C LYS A 23 -9.20 3.74 -6.20
N LEU A 24 -9.61 3.28 -7.38
CA LEU A 24 -10.76 3.82 -8.11
C LEU A 24 -12.07 3.76 -7.31
N PRO A 25 -12.42 2.65 -6.61
CA PRO A 25 -13.64 2.60 -5.81
C PRO A 25 -13.64 3.62 -4.67
N GLN A 26 -12.47 3.88 -4.06
CA GLN A 26 -12.35 4.86 -2.98
C GLN A 26 -12.59 6.28 -3.50
N GLY A 27 -12.03 6.62 -4.67
CA GLY A 27 -12.24 7.92 -5.30
C GLY A 27 -13.69 8.13 -5.74
N ALA A 28 -14.29 7.11 -6.35
CA ALA A 28 -15.70 7.15 -6.78
C ALA A 28 -16.64 7.31 -5.57
N ALA A 29 -16.40 6.59 -4.47
CA ALA A 29 -17.19 6.71 -3.25
C ALA A 29 -17.11 8.13 -2.65
N LEU A 30 -15.94 8.74 -2.65
CA LEU A 30 -15.71 10.09 -2.14
C LEU A 30 -16.48 11.15 -2.93
N VAL A 31 -16.42 11.04 -4.28
CA VAL A 31 -17.13 11.94 -5.19
C VAL A 31 -18.64 11.75 -5.09
N ALA A 32 -19.11 10.50 -5.02
CA ALA A 32 -20.53 10.18 -4.87
C ALA A 32 -21.10 10.69 -3.54
N ALA A 33 -20.36 10.55 -2.44
CA ALA A 33 -20.76 11.05 -1.13
C ALA A 33 -20.63 12.58 -0.99
N ARG A 34 -19.89 13.24 -1.89
CA ARG A 34 -19.48 14.66 -1.79
C ARG A 34 -18.94 15.03 -0.41
N SER A 35 -18.30 14.09 0.27
CA SER A 35 -17.85 14.23 1.64
C SER A 35 -16.66 13.32 1.89
N ALA A 36 -15.70 13.81 2.67
CA ALA A 36 -14.57 13.00 3.13
C ALA A 36 -14.87 12.20 4.40
N ARG A 37 -16.14 12.11 4.83
CA ARG A 37 -16.54 11.32 6.01
C ARG A 37 -16.19 9.84 5.79
N GLY A 38 -15.29 9.32 6.62
CA GLY A 38 -14.86 7.91 6.58
C GLY A 38 -13.49 7.67 5.93
N VAL A 39 -12.85 8.69 5.35
CA VAL A 39 -11.49 8.59 4.79
C VAL A 39 -10.53 9.44 5.63
N SER A 40 -9.53 8.80 6.23
CA SER A 40 -8.50 9.50 7.02
C SER A 40 -7.41 10.07 6.11
N LEU A 41 -7.28 11.40 6.13
CA LEU A 41 -6.21 12.10 5.42
C LEU A 41 -4.82 11.64 5.89
N GLU A 42 -4.63 11.48 7.20
CA GLU A 42 -3.35 11.05 7.78
C GLU A 42 -2.94 9.65 7.28
N SER A 43 -3.91 8.74 7.15
CA SER A 43 -3.67 7.41 6.59
C SER A 43 -3.23 7.47 5.13
N LEU A 44 -3.85 8.34 4.31
CA LEU A 44 -3.46 8.53 2.91
C LEU A 44 -2.07 9.16 2.78
N LEU A 45 -1.72 10.12 3.64
CA LEU A 45 -0.39 10.74 3.64
C LEU A 45 0.70 9.74 4.04
N LEU A 46 0.44 8.89 5.05
CA LEU A 46 1.36 7.83 5.44
C LEU A 46 1.57 6.80 4.31
N GLU A 47 0.50 6.45 3.61
CA GLU A 47 0.55 5.53 2.47
C GLU A 47 1.38 6.13 1.30
N LEU A 48 1.11 7.38 0.94
CA LEU A 48 1.86 8.14 -0.05
C LEU A 48 3.36 8.19 0.29
N GLY A 49 3.70 8.46 1.56
CA GLY A 49 5.09 8.44 2.03
C GLY A 49 5.74 7.08 1.88
N GLY A 50 5.02 6.01 2.24
CA GLY A 50 5.49 4.63 2.07
C GLY A 50 5.78 4.28 0.60
N PHE A 51 4.91 4.68 -0.33
CA PHE A 51 5.13 4.46 -1.76
C PHE A 51 6.30 5.27 -2.32
N LEU A 52 6.46 6.52 -1.88
CA LEU A 52 7.60 7.35 -2.28
C LEU A 52 8.93 6.73 -1.81
N VAL A 53 9.00 6.25 -0.57
CA VAL A 53 10.20 5.55 -0.07
C VAL A 53 10.47 4.28 -0.88
N CYS A 54 9.46 3.47 -1.18
CA CYS A 54 9.64 2.24 -1.99
C CYS A 54 10.12 2.55 -3.40
N LEU A 55 9.47 3.50 -4.08
CA LEU A 55 9.85 3.94 -5.41
C LEU A 55 11.30 4.44 -5.42
N ARG A 56 11.66 5.27 -4.44
CA ARG A 56 13.00 5.81 -4.39
C ARG A 56 14.04 4.75 -4.09
N TYR A 57 13.76 3.83 -3.18
CA TYR A 57 14.60 2.68 -2.85
C TYR A 57 14.91 1.86 -4.10
N MET A 58 13.87 1.38 -4.77
CA MET A 58 14.02 0.50 -5.95
C MET A 58 14.66 1.22 -7.13
N SER A 59 14.38 2.52 -7.30
CA SER A 59 15.03 3.34 -8.33
C SER A 59 16.51 3.62 -8.03
N TYR A 60 16.88 3.77 -6.75
CA TYR A 60 18.26 4.05 -6.34
C TYR A 60 19.16 2.83 -6.54
N TYR A 61 18.68 1.64 -6.17
CA TYR A 61 19.40 0.38 -6.37
C TYR A 61 19.24 -0.20 -7.80
N HIS A 62 18.76 0.60 -8.76
CA HIS A 62 18.66 0.24 -10.18
C HIS A 62 17.91 -1.08 -10.46
N TYR A 63 16.80 -1.31 -9.76
CA TYR A 63 15.97 -2.49 -9.99
C TYR A 63 15.35 -2.48 -11.40
N PRO A 64 14.96 -3.65 -11.95
CA PRO A 64 14.18 -3.68 -13.18
C PRO A 64 12.89 -2.87 -13.06
N GLN A 65 12.56 -2.09 -14.09
CA GLN A 65 11.45 -1.12 -14.05
C GLN A 65 10.09 -1.78 -13.73
N LEU A 66 9.83 -2.97 -14.27
CA LEU A 66 8.60 -3.73 -14.02
C LEU A 66 8.39 -4.08 -12.53
N THR A 67 9.45 -4.08 -11.73
CA THR A 67 9.41 -4.38 -10.30
C THR A 67 8.88 -3.22 -9.46
N TYR A 68 8.81 -2.00 -10.02
CA TYR A 68 8.38 -0.82 -9.24
C TYR A 68 7.50 0.18 -10.00
N ILE A 69 7.18 -0.04 -11.28
CA ILE A 69 6.37 0.88 -12.10
C ILE A 69 4.93 1.07 -11.57
N GLU A 70 4.44 0.14 -10.76
CA GLU A 70 3.17 0.29 -10.06
C GLU A 70 3.19 1.39 -8.99
N TYR A 71 4.34 1.69 -8.37
CA TYR A 71 4.40 2.71 -7.32
C TYR A 71 4.11 4.12 -7.85
N PRO A 72 4.69 4.59 -8.97
CA PRO A 72 4.28 5.86 -9.60
C PRO A 72 2.78 5.93 -9.89
N LEU A 73 2.18 4.85 -10.38
CA LEU A 73 0.74 4.78 -10.66
C LEU A 73 -0.09 4.91 -9.37
N MET A 74 0.33 4.26 -8.29
CA MET A 74 -0.33 4.38 -6.98
C MET A 74 -0.15 5.78 -6.37
N ILE A 75 1.05 6.37 -6.47
CA ILE A 75 1.34 7.73 -5.99
C ILE A 75 0.42 8.76 -6.64
N VAL A 76 0.23 8.70 -7.96
CA VAL A 76 -0.66 9.62 -8.67
C VAL A 76 -2.10 9.47 -8.17
N GLN A 77 -2.59 8.24 -8.01
CA GLN A 77 -3.93 7.97 -7.50
C GLN A 77 -4.12 8.48 -6.06
N ASP A 78 -3.13 8.30 -5.19
CA ASP A 78 -3.17 8.77 -3.81
C ASP A 78 -3.10 10.30 -3.71
N ILE A 79 -2.33 10.97 -4.56
CA ILE A 79 -2.33 12.45 -4.64
C ILE A 79 -3.71 12.96 -5.02
N ILE A 80 -4.35 12.36 -6.04
CA ILE A 80 -5.71 12.73 -6.46
C ILE A 80 -6.68 12.54 -5.30
N LEU A 81 -6.62 11.41 -4.58
CA LEU A 81 -7.45 11.16 -3.40
C LEU A 81 -7.21 12.18 -2.28
N CYS A 82 -5.95 12.51 -1.98
CA CYS A 82 -5.62 13.51 -0.96
C CYS A 82 -6.19 14.89 -1.30
N LEU A 83 -6.09 15.29 -2.58
CA LEU A 83 -6.65 16.55 -3.06
C LEU A 83 -8.17 16.56 -2.96
N LEU A 84 -8.85 15.48 -3.33
CA LEU A 84 -10.30 15.36 -3.18
C LEU A 84 -10.72 15.44 -1.70
N VAL A 85 -10.02 14.73 -0.81
CA VAL A 85 -10.27 14.77 0.64
C VAL A 85 -10.08 16.18 1.20
N LEU A 86 -9.02 16.88 0.80
CA LEU A 86 -8.78 18.26 1.20
C LEU A 86 -9.83 19.22 0.65
N HIS A 87 -10.29 19.00 -0.58
CA HIS A 87 -11.34 19.77 -1.22
C HIS A 87 -12.67 19.63 -0.47
N PHE A 88 -13.13 18.41 -0.22
CA PHE A 88 -14.38 18.15 0.50
C PHE A 88 -14.33 18.57 1.98
N ASN A 89 -13.14 18.60 2.59
CA ASN A 89 -12.96 19.13 3.94
C ASN A 89 -12.82 20.67 3.99
N GLY A 90 -12.81 21.36 2.85
CA GLY A 90 -12.59 22.82 2.78
C GLY A 90 -11.18 23.27 3.21
N LYS A 91 -10.22 22.35 3.30
CA LYS A 91 -8.87 22.58 3.83
C LYS A 91 -7.79 22.67 2.75
N MET A 92 -8.14 23.05 1.51
CA MET A 92 -7.22 23.11 0.37
C MET A 92 -5.92 23.90 0.62
N LYS A 93 -5.92 24.88 1.52
CA LYS A 93 -4.71 25.60 1.95
C LYS A 93 -3.61 24.70 2.52
N HIS A 94 -3.96 23.51 3.03
CA HIS A 94 -2.99 22.52 3.54
C HIS A 94 -2.33 21.70 2.43
N ALA A 95 -2.81 21.74 1.18
CA ALA A 95 -2.19 21.01 0.07
C ALA A 95 -0.74 21.47 -0.19
N LEU A 96 -0.48 22.78 -0.08
CA LEU A 96 0.84 23.35 -0.30
C LEU A 96 1.88 22.86 0.73
N PRO A 97 1.67 22.98 2.05
CA PRO A 97 2.65 22.49 3.03
C PRO A 97 2.86 20.97 2.92
N TYR A 98 1.83 20.17 2.64
CA TYR A 98 2.04 18.73 2.39
C TYR A 98 2.94 18.49 1.18
N THR A 99 2.69 19.18 0.07
CA THR A 99 3.53 19.06 -1.14
C THR A 99 4.99 19.40 -0.82
N VAL A 100 5.23 20.50 -0.09
CA VAL A 100 6.59 20.88 0.33
C VAL A 100 7.24 19.81 1.20
N ILE A 101 6.51 19.25 2.16
CA ILE A 101 7.01 18.17 3.04
C ILE A 101 7.38 16.93 2.23
N PHE A 102 6.54 16.49 1.27
CA PHE A 102 6.84 15.31 0.46
C PHE A 102 8.00 15.53 -0.51
N VAL A 103 8.09 16.72 -1.13
CA VAL A 103 9.23 17.05 -2.00
C VAL A 103 10.52 17.13 -1.18
N ALA A 104 10.50 17.79 -0.03
CA ALA A 104 11.66 17.86 0.86
C ALA A 104 12.06 16.46 1.37
N GLY A 105 11.08 15.65 1.79
CA GLY A 105 11.31 14.26 2.20
C GLY A 105 11.89 13.41 1.10
N TRP A 106 11.40 13.57 -0.14
CA TRP A 106 11.94 12.87 -1.31
C TRP A 106 13.42 13.16 -1.53
N TYR A 107 13.85 14.43 -1.44
CA TYR A 107 15.28 14.76 -1.53
C TYR A 107 16.06 14.28 -0.30
N ALA A 108 15.51 14.45 0.90
CA ALA A 108 16.19 14.10 2.15
C ALA A 108 16.54 12.60 2.25
N VAL A 109 15.61 11.73 1.82
CA VAL A 109 15.80 10.27 1.81
C VAL A 109 16.93 9.83 0.87
N THR A 110 17.41 10.73 0.00
CA THR A 110 18.41 10.43 -1.04
C THR A 110 19.78 11.03 -0.76
N LEU A 111 19.91 11.75 0.34
CA LEU A 111 21.16 12.38 0.74
C LEU A 111 22.23 11.33 1.06
N GLN A 112 21.85 10.21 1.69
CA GLN A 112 22.77 9.12 2.04
C GLN A 112 22.08 7.75 1.97
N GLU A 113 22.83 6.72 1.57
CA GLU A 113 22.36 5.33 1.41
C GLU A 113 21.72 4.77 2.68
N TRP A 114 22.34 4.99 3.85
CA TRP A 114 21.80 4.49 5.12
C TRP A 114 20.45 5.13 5.49
N ILE A 115 20.19 6.38 5.06
CA ILE A 115 18.89 7.05 5.29
C ILE A 115 17.81 6.36 4.47
N LEU A 116 18.15 5.96 3.24
CA LEU A 116 17.26 5.26 2.34
C LEU A 116 16.91 3.85 2.86
N ASP A 117 17.92 3.08 3.28
CA ASP A 117 17.74 1.76 3.92
C ASP A 117 16.94 1.86 5.22
N LEU A 118 17.26 2.84 6.08
CA LEU A 118 16.53 3.06 7.32
C LEU A 118 15.07 3.43 7.04
N SER A 119 14.82 4.31 6.07
CA SER A 119 13.47 4.72 5.67
C SER A 119 12.66 3.53 5.16
N MET A 120 13.28 2.65 4.37
CA MET A 120 12.63 1.43 3.86
C MET A 120 12.26 0.47 5.00
N ASN A 121 13.17 0.25 5.95
CA ASN A 121 12.90 -0.58 7.12
C ASN A 121 11.83 0.04 8.04
N LEU A 122 11.91 1.34 8.34
CA LEU A 122 10.91 2.05 9.13
C LEU A 122 9.53 1.99 8.48
N SER A 123 9.45 2.20 7.15
CA SER A 123 8.16 2.12 6.45
C SER A 123 7.53 0.72 6.54
N THR A 124 8.36 -0.33 6.61
CA THR A 124 7.92 -1.71 6.84
C THR A 124 7.39 -1.88 8.26
N VAL A 125 8.10 -1.39 9.27
CA VAL A 125 7.69 -1.44 10.68
C VAL A 125 6.38 -0.67 10.89
N VAL A 126 6.27 0.54 10.35
CA VAL A 126 5.05 1.37 10.43
C VAL A 126 3.87 0.67 9.76
N SER A 127 4.10 0.07 8.59
CA SER A 127 3.07 -0.71 7.90
C SER A 127 2.61 -1.91 8.72
N ALA A 128 3.54 -2.65 9.31
CA ALA A 128 3.23 -3.77 10.18
C ALA A 128 2.44 -3.34 11.42
N ALA A 129 2.87 -2.26 12.09
CA ALA A 129 2.19 -1.69 13.24
C ALA A 129 0.75 -1.25 12.90
N SER A 130 0.53 -0.65 11.72
CA SER A 130 -0.81 -0.28 11.25
C SER A 130 -1.74 -1.49 11.09
N LYS A 131 -1.23 -2.59 10.50
CA LYS A 131 -2.00 -3.83 10.35
C LYS A 131 -2.32 -4.48 11.71
N LEU A 132 -1.38 -4.45 12.65
CA LEU A 132 -1.60 -4.94 14.01
C LEU A 132 -2.62 -4.07 14.77
N ALA A 133 -2.60 -2.75 14.59
CA ALA A 133 -3.59 -1.85 15.17
C ALA A 133 -5.00 -2.12 14.60
N GLN A 134 -5.11 -2.34 13.28
CA GLN A 134 -6.37 -2.74 12.63
C GLN A 134 -6.89 -4.08 13.18
N LEU A 135 -6.01 -5.05 13.41
CA LEU A 135 -6.36 -6.34 14.00
C LEU A 135 -6.87 -6.19 15.44
N ARG A 136 -6.20 -5.38 16.26
CA ARG A 136 -6.65 -5.07 17.64
C ARG A 136 -8.03 -4.40 17.65
N CYS A 137 -8.24 -3.43 16.77
CA CYS A 137 -9.54 -2.76 16.63
C CYS A 137 -10.64 -3.76 16.22
N LEU A 138 -10.34 -4.66 15.28
CA LEU A 138 -11.26 -5.70 14.83
C LEU A 138 -11.64 -6.66 15.99
N TRP A 139 -10.67 -7.06 16.81
CA TRP A 139 -10.93 -7.89 17.99
C TRP A 139 -11.80 -7.21 19.04
N GLN A 140 -11.61 -5.91 19.24
CA GLN A 140 -12.40 -5.13 20.21
C GLN A 140 -13.83 -4.89 19.74
N THR A 141 -14.01 -4.55 18.45
CA THR A 141 -15.32 -4.18 17.90
C THR A 141 -16.14 -5.37 17.44
N ARG A 142 -15.49 -6.49 17.07
CA ARG A 142 -16.07 -7.66 16.39
C ARG A 142 -16.86 -7.32 15.12
N ASP A 143 -16.76 -6.08 14.61
CA ASP A 143 -17.47 -5.65 13.42
C ASP A 143 -16.59 -5.83 12.17
N SER A 144 -16.76 -6.99 11.54
CA SER A 144 -16.11 -7.36 10.28
C SER A 144 -16.85 -6.86 9.03
N GLY A 145 -17.96 -6.12 9.20
CA GLY A 145 -18.81 -5.66 8.12
C GLY A 145 -18.16 -4.58 7.25
N GLN A 146 -17.35 -3.71 7.84
CA GLN A 146 -16.66 -2.64 7.12
C GLN A 146 -15.37 -3.08 6.41
N VAL A 147 -14.86 -4.26 6.74
CA VAL A 147 -13.58 -4.77 6.23
C VAL A 147 -13.82 -5.66 5.02
N SER A 148 -13.48 -5.18 3.81
CA SER A 148 -13.69 -5.91 2.56
C SER A 148 -12.73 -7.08 2.41
N ALA A 149 -13.23 -8.33 2.51
CA ALA A 149 -12.44 -9.54 2.29
C ALA A 149 -11.73 -9.56 0.91
N ALA A 150 -12.35 -8.96 -0.12
CA ALA A 150 -11.76 -8.84 -1.45
C ALA A 150 -10.50 -7.94 -1.44
N THR A 151 -10.51 -6.84 -0.69
CA THR A 151 -9.36 -5.93 -0.56
C THR A 151 -8.18 -6.62 0.11
N TRP A 152 -8.43 -7.41 1.16
CA TRP A 152 -7.38 -8.16 1.84
C TRP A 152 -6.87 -9.35 1.01
N GLY A 153 -7.76 -10.02 0.28
CA GLY A 153 -7.36 -11.07 -0.68
C GLY A 153 -6.47 -10.52 -1.79
N LEU A 154 -6.81 -9.36 -2.34
CA LEU A 154 -5.98 -8.69 -3.35
C LEU A 154 -4.63 -8.25 -2.77
N ALA A 155 -4.59 -7.78 -1.53
CA ALA A 155 -3.34 -7.42 -0.86
C ALA A 155 -2.41 -8.64 -0.65
N ILE A 156 -2.97 -9.81 -0.30
CA ILE A 156 -2.21 -11.07 -0.19
C ILE A 156 -1.67 -11.47 -1.56
N TYR A 157 -2.52 -11.41 -2.59
CA TYR A 157 -2.12 -11.71 -3.97
C TYR A 157 -0.95 -10.82 -4.42
N THR A 158 -1.05 -9.50 -4.23
CA THR A 158 0.01 -8.56 -4.57
C THR A 158 1.31 -8.84 -3.81
N CYS A 159 1.24 -9.16 -2.52
CA CYS A 159 2.44 -9.53 -1.75
C CYS A 159 3.06 -10.84 -2.28
N ALA A 160 2.26 -11.85 -2.60
CA ALA A 160 2.74 -13.11 -3.14
C ALA A 160 3.39 -12.94 -4.53
N ALA A 161 2.76 -12.16 -5.41
CA ALA A 161 3.32 -11.81 -6.70
C ALA A 161 4.67 -11.09 -6.53
N ARG A 162 4.77 -10.12 -5.61
CA ARG A 162 6.03 -9.39 -5.36
C ARG A 162 7.12 -10.25 -4.73
N ILE A 163 6.78 -11.20 -3.86
CA ILE A 163 7.74 -12.19 -3.34
C ILE A 163 8.32 -12.99 -4.51
N PHE A 164 7.45 -13.52 -5.38
CA PHE A 164 7.88 -14.28 -6.55
C PHE A 164 8.76 -13.44 -7.50
N THR A 165 8.33 -12.23 -7.87
CA THR A 165 9.11 -11.39 -8.78
C THR A 165 10.42 -10.92 -8.17
N THR A 166 10.46 -10.63 -6.86
CA THR A 166 11.69 -10.25 -6.14
C THR A 166 12.69 -11.40 -6.12
N LEU A 167 12.25 -12.63 -5.83
CA LEU A 167 13.11 -13.81 -5.83
C LEU A 167 13.71 -14.11 -7.22
N MET A 168 12.94 -13.82 -8.28
CA MET A 168 13.36 -14.06 -9.66
C MET A 168 14.24 -12.93 -10.23
N THR A 169 14.10 -11.68 -9.78
CA THR A 169 14.77 -10.52 -10.38
C THR A 169 15.92 -9.97 -9.55
N THR A 170 15.64 -9.50 -8.34
CA THR A 170 16.60 -8.71 -7.54
C THR A 170 17.23 -9.47 -6.39
N LYS A 171 16.53 -10.47 -5.82
CA LYS A 171 16.99 -11.28 -4.67
C LYS A 171 17.38 -10.45 -3.45
N ASP A 172 16.82 -9.26 -3.32
CA ASP A 172 17.08 -8.36 -2.20
C ASP A 172 16.30 -8.80 -0.96
N SER A 173 17.03 -9.10 0.10
CA SER A 173 16.48 -9.58 1.37
C SER A 173 15.60 -8.55 2.08
N THR A 174 15.93 -7.25 2.00
CA THR A 174 15.17 -6.18 2.66
C THR A 174 13.76 -6.08 2.08
N VAL A 175 13.68 -6.04 0.75
CA VAL A 175 12.40 -5.98 0.03
C VAL A 175 11.62 -7.27 0.19
N LEU A 176 12.30 -8.42 0.16
CA LEU A 176 11.68 -9.72 0.38
C LEU A 176 11.05 -9.84 1.78
N ILE A 177 11.79 -9.47 2.84
CA ILE A 177 11.32 -9.50 4.22
C ILE A 177 10.08 -8.61 4.37
N ARG A 178 10.09 -7.41 3.79
CA ARG A 178 8.92 -6.52 3.79
C ARG A 178 7.68 -7.22 3.24
N PHE A 179 7.77 -7.82 2.06
CA PHE A 179 6.61 -8.46 1.44
C PHE A 179 6.16 -9.71 2.19
N VAL A 180 7.09 -10.50 2.75
CA VAL A 180 6.77 -11.66 3.59
C VAL A 180 6.03 -11.23 4.87
N VAL A 181 6.56 -10.25 5.61
CA VAL A 181 5.92 -9.71 6.82
C VAL A 181 4.52 -9.19 6.49
N MET A 182 4.39 -8.41 5.41
CA MET A 182 3.11 -7.87 4.98
C MET A 182 2.12 -8.97 4.57
N MET A 183 2.59 -10.03 3.88
CA MET A 183 1.76 -11.17 3.49
C MET A 183 1.21 -11.90 4.72
N VAL A 184 2.06 -12.21 5.70
CA VAL A 184 1.67 -12.89 6.95
C VAL A 184 0.62 -12.06 7.70
N LEU A 185 0.84 -10.74 7.83
CA LEU A 185 -0.11 -9.85 8.49
C LEU A 185 -1.44 -9.74 7.74
N ASN A 186 -1.41 -9.66 6.40
CA ASN A 186 -2.63 -9.63 5.60
C ASN A 186 -3.42 -10.94 5.69
N ILE A 187 -2.74 -12.10 5.74
CA ILE A 187 -3.35 -13.41 5.98
C ILE A 187 -4.02 -13.43 7.35
N TRP A 188 -3.35 -12.93 8.40
CA TRP A 188 -3.92 -12.93 9.74
C TRP A 188 -5.16 -12.03 9.86
N VAL A 189 -5.16 -10.89 9.18
CA VAL A 189 -6.34 -10.03 9.18
C VAL A 189 -7.51 -10.71 8.45
N ILE A 190 -7.29 -11.29 7.26
CA ILE A 190 -8.39 -11.93 6.53
C ILE A 190 -8.95 -13.15 7.26
N THR A 191 -8.12 -13.98 7.91
CA THR A 191 -8.61 -15.13 8.68
C THR A 191 -9.50 -14.67 9.82
N THR A 192 -9.07 -13.64 10.57
CA THR A 192 -9.88 -13.04 11.65
C THR A 192 -11.21 -12.48 11.14
N VAL A 193 -11.21 -11.77 10.00
CA VAL A 193 -12.44 -11.25 9.37
C VAL A 193 -13.39 -12.38 8.99
N LEU A 194 -12.88 -13.48 8.42
CA LEU A 194 -13.70 -14.63 8.01
C LEU A 194 -14.30 -15.37 9.21
N GLU A 195 -13.54 -15.53 10.30
CA GLU A 195 -14.04 -16.14 11.54
C GLU A 195 -15.20 -15.33 12.14
N TYR A 196 -15.06 -14.00 12.22
CA TYR A 196 -16.11 -13.13 12.77
C TYR A 196 -17.35 -13.06 11.88
N ARG A 197 -17.20 -13.14 10.55
CA ARG A 197 -18.33 -13.25 9.63
C ARG A 197 -19.08 -14.57 9.77
N LYS A 198 -18.39 -15.67 10.06
CA LYS A 198 -19.02 -16.98 10.32
C LYS A 198 -19.81 -16.95 11.62
N ALA A 199 -19.23 -16.43 12.69
CA ALA A 199 -19.91 -16.30 13.99
C ALA A 199 -21.21 -15.48 13.88
N LYS A 200 -21.17 -14.31 13.20
CA LYS A 200 -22.35 -13.46 13.00
C LYS A 200 -23.45 -14.09 12.12
N LYS A 201 -23.14 -15.11 11.32
CA LYS A 201 -24.15 -15.83 10.50
C LYS A 201 -24.85 -16.96 11.27
N GLN A 202 -24.31 -17.35 12.43
CA GLN A 202 -24.86 -18.43 13.26
C GLN A 202 -25.76 -17.90 14.39
N ASP A 203 -25.70 -16.60 14.68
CA ASP A 203 -26.65 -15.85 15.51
C ASP A 203 -27.84 -15.34 14.68
#